data_AF-A0A0D0VKI0-F1
#
_entry.id   AF-A0A0D0VKI0-F1
#
_cell.length_a   1.000
_cell.length_b   1.000
_cell.length_c   1.000
_cell.angle_alpha   90.00
_cell.angle_beta   90.00
_cell.angle_gamma   90.00
#
_symmetry.space_group_name_H-M   'P 1'
#
loop_
_entity.id
_entity.type
_entity.pdbx_description
1 polymer ?
#
loop_
_entity_poly.entity_id
_entity_poly.type
_entity_poly.pdbx_seq_one_letter_code
_entity_poly.pdbx_strand_id
1 'polypeptide(L)'
;MSGPFRPGPPPGGRPAPPPGPRPGPPPRPVTDADDGDARHPAVDAAVQAMANAASLSPADQIPQYEAAYQTLRETLATIDQA
;
A
#
# COMPACT_ATOMS: atom_id res chain seq x y z
N MET A 1 3.11 50.04 -37.04
CA MET A 1 2.31 49.15 -36.17
C MET A 1 3.21 48.12 -35.50
N SER A 2 3.30 48.11 -34.17
CA SER A 2 3.71 46.94 -33.38
C SER A 2 3.21 47.13 -31.94
N GLY A 3 2.34 46.24 -31.49
CA GLY A 3 1.58 46.35 -30.24
C GLY A 3 2.36 45.88 -29.00
N PRO A 4 1.82 46.13 -27.79
CA PRO A 4 2.50 45.81 -26.54
C PRO A 4 2.49 44.30 -26.24
N PHE A 5 3.65 43.79 -25.81
CA PHE A 5 3.81 42.46 -25.24
C PHE A 5 2.93 42.31 -23.98
N ARG A 6 2.05 41.30 -23.96
CA ARG A 6 1.31 40.91 -22.76
C ARG A 6 2.06 39.76 -22.05
N PRO A 7 2.42 39.88 -20.77
CA PRO A 7 2.92 38.77 -19.97
C PRO A 7 1.84 37.68 -19.81
N GLY A 8 2.24 36.42 -19.88
CA GLY A 8 1.32 35.28 -19.71
C GLY A 8 0.84 35.12 -18.25
N PRO A 9 -0.32 34.45 -18.03
CA PRO A 9 -0.85 34.22 -16.69
C PRO A 9 0.03 33.25 -15.88
N PRO A 10 0.10 33.39 -14.54
CA PRO A 10 0.84 32.47 -13.69
C PRO A 10 0.18 31.08 -13.70
N PRO A 11 0.96 29.98 -13.55
CA PRO A 11 0.39 28.65 -13.39
C PRO A 11 -0.39 28.59 -12.08
N GLY A 12 -1.72 28.51 -12.18
CA GLY A 12 -2.61 28.28 -11.06
C GLY A 12 -2.29 26.94 -10.40
N GLY A 13 -1.91 26.98 -9.13
CA GLY A 13 -1.74 25.78 -8.31
C GLY A 13 -3.06 25.03 -8.22
N ARG A 14 -3.07 23.77 -8.67
CA ARG A 14 -4.19 22.86 -8.41
C ARG A 14 -4.19 22.52 -6.91
N PRO A 15 -5.32 22.60 -6.20
CA PRO A 15 -5.43 22.10 -4.84
C PRO A 15 -5.08 20.62 -4.80
N ALA A 16 -4.22 20.22 -3.86
CA ALA A 16 -3.89 18.82 -3.64
C ALA A 16 -5.14 18.05 -3.16
N PRO A 17 -5.33 16.78 -3.59
CA PRO A 17 -6.39 15.94 -3.06
C PRO A 17 -6.22 15.73 -1.55
N PRO A 18 -7.32 15.55 -0.79
CA PRO A 18 -7.25 15.29 0.64
C PRO A 18 -6.45 14.01 0.93
N PRO A 19 -5.70 13.93 2.04
CA PRO A 19 -5.05 12.69 2.44
C PRO A 19 -6.13 11.62 2.68
N GLY A 20 -6.16 10.58 1.84
CA GLY A 20 -6.92 9.38 2.14
C GLY A 20 -6.39 8.69 3.41
N PRO A 21 -7.14 7.75 3.99
CA PRO A 21 -6.68 6.96 5.13
C PRO A 21 -5.35 6.30 4.74
N ARG A 22 -4.27 6.73 5.40
CA ARG A 22 -2.95 6.17 5.18
C ARG A 22 -2.94 4.76 5.76
N PRO A 23 -2.42 3.75 5.03
CA PRO A 23 -2.11 2.46 5.61
C PRO A 23 -1.33 2.65 6.92
N GLY A 24 -1.68 1.86 7.94
CA GLY A 24 -0.97 1.87 9.21
C GLY A 24 0.53 1.60 9.00
N PRO A 25 1.39 2.00 9.95
CA PRO A 25 2.82 1.80 9.85
C PRO A 25 3.13 0.31 9.60
N PRO A 26 4.06 0.00 8.69
CA PRO A 26 4.39 -1.38 8.38
C PRO A 26 4.90 -2.10 9.64
N PRO A 27 4.54 -3.38 9.84
CA PRO A 27 5.07 -4.18 10.94
C PRO A 27 6.60 -4.23 10.85
N ARG A 28 7.25 -4.12 12.01
CA ARG A 28 8.71 -4.14 12.12
C ARG A 28 9.22 -5.55 11.81
N PRO A 29 10.32 -5.72 11.06
CA PRO A 29 10.84 -7.03 10.76
C PRO A 29 11.30 -7.73 12.04
N VAL A 30 10.69 -8.87 12.35
CA VAL A 30 11.25 -9.85 13.29
C VAL A 30 12.25 -10.68 12.49
N THR A 31 13.54 -10.46 12.75
CA THR A 31 14.60 -11.26 12.15
C THR A 31 14.77 -12.54 12.98
N ASP A 32 14.03 -13.59 12.61
CA ASP A 32 14.40 -14.95 12.98
C ASP A 32 15.04 -15.60 11.74
N ALA A 33 16.36 -15.71 11.80
CA ALA A 33 17.17 -16.29 10.75
C ALA A 33 17.35 -17.78 11.02
N ASP A 34 16.45 -18.60 10.47
CA ASP A 34 16.66 -20.01 10.06
C ASP A 34 15.38 -20.48 9.31
N ASP A 35 15.48 -21.15 8.15
CA ASP A 35 14.42 -21.41 7.12
C ASP A 35 14.26 -20.34 6.01
N GLY A 36 15.36 -19.95 5.37
CA GLY A 36 15.42 -18.90 4.34
C GLY A 36 14.80 -19.19 2.96
N ASP A 37 14.11 -20.32 2.74
CA ASP A 37 13.53 -20.66 1.42
C ASP A 37 11.98 -20.79 1.43
N ALA A 38 11.35 -21.02 2.59
CA ALA A 38 9.91 -21.31 2.69
C ALA A 38 9.08 -20.25 3.44
N ARG A 39 9.72 -19.31 4.15
CA ARG A 39 8.99 -18.23 4.85
C ARG A 39 8.87 -17.00 3.96
N HIS A 40 7.64 -16.58 3.73
CA HIS A 40 7.33 -15.34 3.02
C HIS A 40 6.93 -14.26 4.04
N PRO A 41 7.85 -13.38 4.47
CA PRO A 41 7.57 -12.42 5.55
C PRO A 41 6.40 -11.48 5.24
N ALA A 42 6.14 -11.21 3.95
CA ALA A 42 4.97 -10.48 3.51
C ALA A 42 3.65 -11.25 3.79
N VAL A 43 3.64 -12.57 3.57
CA VAL A 43 2.50 -13.44 3.89
C VAL A 43 2.28 -13.51 5.40
N ASP A 44 3.35 -13.64 6.19
CA ASP A 44 3.25 -13.65 7.66
C ASP A 44 2.64 -12.34 8.19
N ALA A 45 3.08 -11.21 7.65
CA ALA A 45 2.50 -9.91 7.97
C ALA A 45 1.02 -9.80 7.56
N ALA A 46 0.64 -10.35 6.40
CA ALA A 46 -0.74 -10.36 5.93
C ALA A 46 -1.64 -11.23 6.83
N VAL A 47 -1.16 -12.40 7.28
CA VAL A 47 -1.89 -13.26 8.23
C VAL A 47 -2.10 -12.55 9.56
N GLN A 48 -1.06 -11.89 10.09
CA GLN A 48 -1.17 -11.12 11.32
C GLN A 48 -2.14 -9.93 11.16
N ALA A 49 -2.13 -9.26 10.00
CA ALA A 49 -3.06 -8.18 9.71
C ALA A 49 -4.51 -8.67 9.68
N MET A 50 -4.79 -9.82 9.06
CA MET A 50 -6.12 -10.43 9.07
C MET A 50 -6.58 -10.82 10.48
N ALA A 51 -5.67 -11.33 11.32
CA ALA A 51 -5.98 -11.62 12.73
C ALA A 51 -6.39 -10.37 13.51
N ASN A 52 -5.73 -9.24 13.28
CA ASN A 52 -6.13 -7.95 13.85
C ASN A 52 -7.46 -7.46 13.26
N ALA A 53 -7.64 -7.62 11.95
CA ALA A 53 -8.82 -7.17 11.20
C ALA A 53 -10.11 -7.86 11.67
N ALA A 54 -10.03 -9.12 12.13
CA ALA A 54 -11.19 -9.87 12.63
C ALA A 54 -11.92 -9.16 13.79
N SER A 55 -11.25 -8.27 14.51
CA SER A 55 -11.84 -7.46 15.59
C SER A 55 -12.47 -6.14 15.12
N LEU A 56 -12.26 -5.74 13.86
CA LEU A 56 -12.73 -4.49 13.29
C LEU A 56 -14.20 -4.56 12.86
N SER A 57 -14.79 -3.40 12.58
CA SER A 57 -16.11 -3.31 11.97
C SER A 57 -16.11 -3.93 10.56
N PRO A 58 -17.24 -4.48 10.07
CA PRO A 58 -17.28 -5.08 8.73
C PRO A 58 -16.83 -4.15 7.60
N ALA A 59 -17.08 -2.85 7.72
CA ALA A 59 -16.64 -1.87 6.73
C ALA A 59 -15.10 -1.73 6.69
N ASP A 60 -14.44 -1.88 7.84
CA ASP A 60 -12.99 -1.79 7.98
C ASP A 60 -12.27 -3.12 7.72
N GLN A 61 -13.00 -4.24 7.76
CA GLN A 61 -12.48 -5.56 7.41
C GLN A 61 -12.16 -5.69 5.92
N ILE A 62 -13.03 -5.14 5.06
CA ILE A 62 -12.90 -5.23 3.59
C ILE A 62 -11.51 -4.79 3.09
N PRO A 63 -11.02 -3.56 3.39
CA PRO A 63 -9.71 -3.14 2.90
C PRO A 63 -8.55 -4.00 3.42
N GLN A 64 -8.69 -4.65 4.58
CA GLN A 64 -7.66 -5.54 5.12
C GLN A 64 -7.61 -6.88 4.36
N TYR A 65 -8.77 -7.45 4.03
CA TYR A 65 -8.84 -8.66 3.22
C TYR A 65 -8.36 -8.43 1.78
N GLU A 66 -8.65 -7.26 1.20
CA GLU A 66 -8.16 -6.90 -0.14
C GLU A 66 -6.63 -6.76 -0.16
N ALA A 67 -6.06 -6.10 0.85
CA ALA A 67 -4.61 -5.98 1.00
C ALA A 67 -3.94 -7.35 1.18
N ALA A 68 -4.50 -8.21 2.03
CA ALA A 68 -4.00 -9.57 2.21
C ALA A 68 -4.05 -10.36 0.90
N TYR A 69 -5.19 -10.32 0.18
CA TYR A 69 -5.33 -11.00 -1.11
C TYR A 69 -4.29 -10.55 -2.13
N GLN A 70 -4.01 -9.25 -2.22
CA GLN A 70 -2.96 -8.73 -3.09
C GLN A 70 -1.59 -9.33 -2.74
N THR A 71 -1.22 -9.35 -1.46
CA THR A 71 0.06 -9.90 -1.01
C THR A 71 0.19 -11.39 -1.32
N LEU A 72 -0.86 -12.18 -1.08
CA LEU A 72 -0.85 -13.61 -1.41
C LEU A 72 -0.67 -13.81 -2.92
N ARG A 73 -1.37 -13.03 -3.75
CA ARG A 73 -1.25 -13.10 -5.21
C ARG A 73 0.16 -12.77 -5.68
N GLU A 74 0.77 -11.70 -5.16
CA GLU A 74 2.13 -11.29 -5.53
C GLU A 74 3.17 -12.35 -5.12
N THR A 75 2.99 -12.95 -3.94
CA THR A 75 3.86 -14.03 -3.46
C THR A 75 3.76 -15.26 -4.36
N LEU A 76 2.54 -15.70 -4.69
CA LEU A 76 2.33 -16.83 -5.61
C LEU A 76 2.94 -16.55 -7.00
N ALA A 77 2.77 -15.33 -7.52
CA ALA A 77 3.38 -14.95 -8.80
C ALA A 77 4.92 -14.99 -8.74
N THR A 78 5.52 -14.66 -7.59
CA THR A 78 6.97 -14.71 -7.40
C THR A 78 7.48 -16.15 -7.35
N ILE A 79 6.75 -17.04 -6.68
CA ILE A 79 7.07 -18.48 -6.62
C ILE A 79 6.95 -19.12 -8.01
N ASP A 80 5.91 -18.79 -8.78
CA ASP A 80 5.69 -19.32 -10.14
C ASP A 80 6.79 -18.88 -11.13
N GLN A 81 7.47 -17.75 -10.87
CA GLN A 81 8.54 -17.20 -11.71
C GLN A 81 9.94 -17.69 -11.34
N ALA A 82 10.11 -18.37 -10.21
CA ALA A 82 11.39 -18.88 -9.70
C ALA A 82 11.78 -20.22 -10.35
#